data_AF-A0A938WAC9-F1
#
_entry.id   AF-A0A938WAC9-F1
#
_cell.length_a   1.000
_cell.length_b   1.000
_cell.length_c   1.000
_cell.angle_alpha   90.00
_cell.angle_beta   90.00
_cell.angle_gamma   90.00
#
_symmetry.space_group_name_H-M   'P 1'
#
loop_
_entity.id
_entity.type
_entity.pdbx_description
1 polymer ?
#
loop_
_entity_poly.entity_id
_entity_poly.type
_entity_poly.pdbx_seq_one_letter_code
_entity_poly.pdbx_strand_id
1 'polypeptide(L)'
;MTAPASSCTHQAWRSGVTSAAFSARKQQALVLLLAQQLIEAQFERADRPGSERLWQEAAALEIDPERIVHLMYSGLEGNDRPALIAEDEAWIHRTTQASQRRWGLLHLHRNRRARRPAPSLSPA
;
A
#
# COMPACT_ATOMS: atom_id res chain seq x y z
N MET A 1 29.98 -46.40 25.76
CA MET A 1 28.56 -46.42 25.33
C MET A 1 28.11 -44.98 25.21
N THR A 2 27.97 -44.48 23.99
CA THR A 2 27.69 -43.07 23.69
C THR A 2 26.19 -42.91 23.46
N ALA A 3 25.52 -42.06 24.26
CA ALA A 3 24.11 -41.76 24.07
C ALA A 3 23.92 -40.88 22.82
N PRO A 4 22.88 -41.09 21.98
CA PRO A 4 22.57 -40.17 20.91
C PRO A 4 21.95 -38.88 21.50
N ALA A 5 22.52 -37.74 21.13
CA ALA A 5 21.91 -36.45 21.38
C ALA A 5 20.61 -36.35 20.58
N SER A 6 19.47 -36.46 21.28
CA SER A 6 18.16 -36.16 20.74
C SER A 6 18.14 -34.69 20.31
N SER A 7 18.35 -34.45 19.02
CA SER A 7 18.07 -33.17 18.38
C SER A 7 16.56 -32.97 18.44
N CYS A 8 16.10 -32.20 19.42
CA CYS A 8 14.76 -31.66 19.44
C CYS A 8 14.61 -30.71 18.25
N THR A 9 14.28 -31.25 17.08
CA THR A 9 13.69 -30.45 15.99
C THR A 9 12.34 -29.99 16.51
N HIS A 10 12.32 -28.79 17.09
CA HIS A 10 11.11 -28.09 17.49
C HIS A 10 10.36 -27.71 16.21
N GLN A 11 9.57 -28.66 15.70
CA GLN A 11 8.75 -28.51 14.52
C GLN A 11 7.84 -27.28 14.66
N ALA A 12 7.78 -26.53 13.57
CA ALA A 12 7.14 -25.23 13.44
C ALA A 12 5.62 -25.34 13.59
N TRP A 13 5.09 -24.99 14.77
CA TRP A 13 3.64 -24.90 15.02
C TRP A 13 3.18 -23.50 15.46
N ARG A 14 3.95 -22.45 15.16
CA ARG A 14 3.54 -21.06 15.38
C ARG A 14 3.66 -20.24 14.11
N SER A 15 2.91 -20.60 13.07
CA SER A 15 2.54 -19.64 12.03
C SER A 15 1.42 -18.74 12.58
N GLY A 16 1.71 -17.98 13.65
CA GLY A 16 0.82 -16.95 14.14
C GLY A 16 0.77 -15.82 13.12
N VAL A 17 -0.44 -15.32 12.81
CA VAL A 17 -0.59 -14.08 12.04
C VAL A 17 0.22 -13.00 12.75
N THR A 18 1.16 -12.38 12.04
CA THR A 18 1.98 -11.31 12.61
C THR A 18 1.08 -10.12 12.95
N SER A 19 1.42 -9.37 14.00
CA SER A 19 0.68 -8.14 14.35
C SER A 19 0.59 -7.18 13.16
N ALA A 20 1.64 -7.10 12.33
CA ALA A 20 1.64 -6.31 11.11
C ALA A 20 0.60 -6.80 10.07
N ALA A 21 0.53 -8.10 9.82
CA ALA A 21 -0.45 -8.67 8.88
C ALA A 21 -1.90 -8.47 9.37
N PHE A 22 -2.12 -8.60 10.68
CA PHE A 22 -3.44 -8.31 11.27
C PHE A 22 -3.83 -6.84 11.11
N SER A 23 -2.92 -5.92 11.46
CA SER A 23 -3.16 -4.47 11.31
C SER A 23 -3.40 -4.08 9.85
N ALA A 24 -2.63 -4.64 8.91
CA ALA A 24 -2.83 -4.41 7.48
C ALA A 24 -4.22 -4.88 7.02
N ARG A 25 -4.66 -6.06 7.46
CA ARG A 25 -5.99 -6.58 7.11
C ARG A 25 -7.12 -5.79 7.74
N LYS A 26 -6.94 -5.30 8.97
CA LYS A 26 -7.89 -4.38 9.62
C LYS A 26 -7.99 -3.06 8.86
N GLN A 27 -6.85 -2.48 8.47
CA GLN A 27 -6.82 -1.24 7.69
C GLN A 27 -7.50 -1.42 6.33
N GLN A 28 -7.22 -2.52 5.62
CA GLN A 28 -7.90 -2.85 4.36
C GLN A 28 -9.41 -2.97 4.56
N ALA A 29 -9.87 -3.68 5.59
CA ALA A 29 -11.29 -3.81 5.87
C ALA A 29 -11.98 -2.44 6.12
N LEU A 30 -11.30 -1.52 6.82
CA LEU A 30 -11.80 -0.16 7.05
C LEU A 30 -11.89 0.65 5.76
N VAL A 31 -10.86 0.57 4.89
CA VAL A 31 -10.85 1.27 3.61
C VAL A 31 -12.01 0.80 2.72
N LEU A 32 -12.20 -0.52 2.61
CA LEU A 32 -13.29 -1.08 1.79
C LEU A 32 -14.68 -0.66 2.32
N LEU A 33 -14.86 -0.67 3.64
CA LEU A 33 -16.11 -0.24 4.26
C LEU A 33 -16.41 1.23 3.97
N LEU A 34 -15.42 2.11 4.13
CA LEU A 34 -15.59 3.54 3.85
C LEU A 34 -15.88 3.80 2.38
N ALA A 35 -15.19 3.10 1.46
CA ALA A 35 -15.45 3.22 0.04
C ALA A 35 -16.89 2.82 -0.30
N GLN A 36 -17.38 1.71 0.24
CA GLN A 36 -18.76 1.25 0.05
C GLN A 36 -19.78 2.27 0.61
N GLN A 37 -19.59 2.74 1.84
CA GLN A 37 -20.49 3.73 2.44
C GLN A 37 -20.49 5.06 1.69
N LEU A 38 -19.35 5.47 1.15
CA LEU A 38 -19.25 6.67 0.31
C LEU A 38 -19.93 6.49 -1.04
N ILE A 39 -19.84 5.30 -1.66
CA ILE A 39 -20.59 4.97 -2.88
C ILE A 39 -22.09 5.10 -2.62
N GLU A 40 -22.58 4.45 -1.57
CA GLU A 40 -24.01 4.49 -1.19
C GLU A 40 -24.46 5.92 -0.87
N ALA A 41 -23.67 6.67 -0.08
CA ALA A 41 -24.00 8.03 0.29
C ALA A 41 -24.01 8.98 -0.92
N GLN A 42 -23.01 8.92 -1.81
CA GLN A 42 -22.88 9.87 -2.92
C GLN A 42 -23.71 9.48 -4.14
N PHE A 43 -23.68 8.22 -4.56
CA PHE A 43 -24.27 7.79 -5.83
C PHE A 43 -25.70 7.30 -5.70
N GLU A 44 -26.03 6.58 -4.62
CA GLU A 44 -27.38 6.02 -4.45
C GLU A 44 -28.32 6.99 -3.75
N ARG A 45 -27.84 7.62 -2.66
CA ARG A 45 -28.67 8.45 -1.78
C ARG A 45 -28.53 9.95 -2.00
N ALA A 46 -27.48 10.40 -2.70
CA ALA A 46 -27.10 11.81 -2.82
C ALA A 46 -27.04 12.54 -1.45
N ASP A 47 -26.66 11.82 -0.40
CA ASP A 47 -26.57 12.27 0.99
C ASP A 47 -25.25 13.03 1.21
N ARG A 48 -25.28 14.33 0.90
CA ARG A 48 -24.12 15.20 1.05
C ARG A 48 -23.61 15.28 2.51
N PRO A 49 -24.44 15.55 3.53
CA PRO A 49 -23.97 15.58 4.92
C PRO A 49 -23.39 14.24 5.37
N GLY A 50 -24.00 13.12 4.96
CA GLY A 50 -23.49 11.78 5.23
C GLY A 50 -22.12 11.54 4.59
N SER A 51 -21.96 11.92 3.32
CA SER A 51 -20.66 11.81 2.64
C SER A 51 -19.59 12.70 3.28
N GLU A 52 -19.91 13.94 3.66
CA GLU A 52 -18.96 14.84 4.32
C GLU A 52 -18.49 14.26 5.65
N ARG A 53 -19.40 13.67 6.43
CA ARG A 53 -19.05 12.97 7.67
C ARG A 53 -18.12 11.78 7.42
N LEU A 54 -18.40 10.95 6.43
CA LEU A 54 -17.54 9.79 6.09
C LEU A 54 -16.13 10.23 5.68
N TRP A 55 -15.98 11.34 4.96
CA TRP A 55 -14.67 11.90 4.65
C TRP A 55 -13.93 12.43 5.88
N GLN A 56 -14.64 13.03 6.85
CA GLN A 56 -14.05 13.40 8.14
C GLN A 56 -13.59 12.18 8.93
N GLU A 57 -14.35 11.08 8.89
CA GLU A 57 -13.96 9.80 9.52
C GLU A 57 -12.73 9.19 8.85
N ALA A 58 -12.65 9.21 7.51
CA ALA A 58 -11.47 8.79 6.77
C ALA A 58 -10.23 9.61 7.15
N ALA A 59 -10.38 10.93 7.27
CA ALA A 59 -9.30 11.83 7.71
C ALA A 59 -8.86 11.55 9.15
N ALA A 60 -9.80 11.33 10.07
CA ALA A 60 -9.51 11.00 11.47
C ALA A 60 -8.78 9.66 11.64
N LEU A 61 -8.98 8.73 10.69
CA LEU A 61 -8.29 7.43 10.64
C LEU A 61 -6.97 7.48 9.83
N GLU A 62 -6.56 8.66 9.37
CA GLU A 62 -5.39 8.85 8.50
C GLU A 62 -5.41 7.94 7.26
N ILE A 63 -6.60 7.68 6.72
CA ILE A 63 -6.75 6.88 5.50
C ILE A 63 -6.52 7.78 4.29
N ASP A 64 -5.66 7.32 3.38
CA ASP A 64 -5.38 8.01 2.12
C ASP A 64 -6.66 8.18 1.28
N PRO A 65 -7.10 9.42 1.00
CA PRO A 65 -8.29 9.66 0.21
C PRO A 65 -8.15 9.14 -1.23
N GLU A 66 -6.96 9.13 -1.83
CA GLU A 66 -6.76 8.64 -3.20
C GLU A 66 -7.05 7.14 -3.29
N ARG A 67 -6.72 6.38 -2.25
CA ARG A 67 -7.03 4.95 -2.15
C ARG A 67 -8.54 4.69 -2.12
N ILE A 68 -9.28 5.49 -1.34
CA ILE A 68 -10.74 5.40 -1.28
C ILE A 68 -11.35 5.78 -2.63
N VAL A 69 -10.93 6.90 -3.22
CA VAL A 69 -11.41 7.36 -4.53
C VAL A 69 -11.15 6.32 -5.62
N HIS A 70 -9.96 5.70 -5.63
CA HIS A 70 -9.63 4.63 -6.56
C HIS A 70 -10.65 3.48 -6.50
N LEU A 71 -11.04 3.05 -5.30
CA LEU A 71 -12.03 1.98 -5.13
C LEU A 71 -13.43 2.43 -5.56
N MET A 72 -13.84 3.65 -5.19
CA MET A 72 -15.13 4.23 -5.58
C MET A 72 -15.33 4.26 -7.10
N TYR A 73 -14.26 4.48 -7.86
CA TYR A 73 -14.27 4.59 -9.32
C TYR A 73 -13.63 3.39 -10.04
N SER A 74 -13.44 2.26 -9.35
CA SER A 74 -12.83 1.05 -9.93
C SER A 74 -13.71 0.35 -10.99
N GLY A 75 -14.99 0.72 -11.09
CA GLY A 75 -15.95 0.07 -11.97
C GLY A 75 -16.46 -1.28 -11.46
N LEU A 76 -16.04 -1.68 -10.26
CA LEU A 76 -16.53 -2.86 -9.56
C LEU A 76 -17.85 -2.58 -8.86
N GLU A 77 -18.68 -3.60 -8.70
CA GLU A 77 -19.85 -3.51 -7.83
C GLU A 77 -19.39 -3.37 -6.37
N GLY A 78 -19.94 -2.38 -5.66
CA GLY A 78 -19.54 -2.06 -4.28
C GLY A 78 -19.73 -3.20 -3.26
N ASN A 79 -20.50 -4.24 -3.61
CA ASN A 79 -20.75 -5.41 -2.77
C ASN A 79 -19.87 -6.64 -3.14
N ASP A 80 -19.11 -6.60 -4.24
CA ASP A 80 -18.16 -7.67 -4.59
C ASP A 80 -16.88 -7.54 -3.76
N ARG A 81 -16.97 -8.01 -2.52
CA ARG A 81 -15.89 -7.88 -1.54
C ARG A 81 -14.59 -8.58 -1.98
N PRO A 82 -14.59 -9.80 -2.54
CA PRO A 82 -13.38 -10.40 -3.10
C PRO A 82 -12.71 -9.54 -4.18
N ALA A 83 -13.49 -8.97 -5.11
CA ALA A 83 -12.93 -8.13 -6.17
C ALA A 83 -12.32 -6.83 -5.61
N LEU A 84 -13.01 -6.19 -4.66
CA LEU A 84 -12.51 -4.97 -4.00
C LEU A 84 -11.22 -5.22 -3.21
N ILE A 85 -11.09 -6.36 -2.54
CA ILE A 85 -9.83 -6.75 -1.86
C ILE A 85 -8.69 -6.86 -2.87
N ALA A 86 -8.92 -7.56 -3.99
CA ALA A 86 -7.90 -7.76 -5.02
C ALA A 86 -7.48 -6.42 -5.66
N GLU A 87 -8.43 -5.52 -5.94
CA GLU A 87 -8.14 -4.22 -6.52
C GLU A 87 -7.38 -3.31 -5.54
N ASP A 88 -7.73 -3.35 -4.26
CA ASP A 88 -7.03 -2.65 -3.20
C ASP A 88 -5.56 -3.15 -3.05
N GLU A 89 -5.35 -4.46 -3.06
CA GLU A 89 -4.01 -5.06 -3.06
C GLU A 89 -3.20 -4.63 -4.29
N ALA A 90 -3.82 -4.64 -5.47
CA ALA A 90 -3.18 -4.19 -6.70
C ALA A 90 -2.78 -2.71 -6.63
N TRP A 91 -3.64 -1.85 -6.06
CA TRP A 91 -3.33 -0.44 -5.81
C TRP A 91 -2.13 -0.27 -4.88
N ILE A 92 -2.09 -0.98 -3.74
CA ILE A 92 -0.97 -0.94 -2.79
C ILE A 92 0.34 -1.36 -3.47
N HIS A 93 0.30 -2.42 -4.28
CA HIS A 93 1.48 -2.87 -5.03
C HIS A 93 1.97 -1.79 -6.01
N ARG A 94 1.07 -1.15 -6.76
CA ARG A 94 1.42 -0.08 -7.71
C ARG A 94 2.01 1.14 -7.01
N THR A 95 1.41 1.62 -5.92
CA THR A 95 1.88 2.82 -5.21
C THR A 95 3.18 2.58 -4.45
N THR A 96 3.36 1.39 -3.88
CA THR A 96 4.63 0.98 -3.27
C THR A 96 5.75 0.93 -4.32
N GLN A 97 5.50 0.35 -5.50
CA GLN A 97 6.51 0.34 -6.57
C GLN A 97 6.83 1.74 -7.11
N ALA A 98 5.81 2.60 -7.29
CA ALA A 98 6.00 3.96 -7.76
C ALA A 98 6.86 4.79 -6.80
N SER A 99 6.62 4.66 -5.50
CA SER A 99 7.45 5.33 -4.48
C SER A 99 8.90 4.83 -4.55
N GLN A 100 9.15 3.52 -4.62
CA GLN A 100 10.48 2.94 -4.74
C GLN A 100 11.25 3.42 -5.99
N ARG A 101 10.57 3.52 -7.14
CA ARG A 101 11.19 4.02 -8.38
C ARG A 101 11.60 5.49 -8.28
N ARG A 102 10.79 6.32 -7.62
CA ARG A 102 11.11 7.75 -7.38
C ARG A 102 12.40 7.90 -6.59
N TRP A 103 12.58 7.10 -5.55
CA TRP A 103 13.82 7.06 -4.77
C TRP A 103 15.00 6.54 -5.60
N GLY A 104 14.81 5.48 -6.41
CA GLY A 104 15.84 4.93 -7.29
C GLY A 104 16.40 5.94 -8.31
N LEU A 105 15.55 6.80 -8.90
CA LEU A 105 15.99 7.84 -9.83
C LEU A 105 16.78 8.96 -9.13
N LEU A 106 16.37 9.37 -7.92
CA LEU A 106 17.11 10.35 -7.12
C LEU A 106 18.55 9.91 -6.82
N HIS A 107 18.79 8.61 -6.62
CA HIS A 107 20.14 8.07 -6.43
C HIS A 107 20.98 8.07 -7.72
N LEU A 108 20.38 7.90 -8.90
CA LEU A 108 21.09 7.98 -10.18
C LEU A 108 21.58 9.39 -10.49
N HIS A 109 20.84 10.42 -10.07
CA HIS A 109 21.24 11.82 -10.28
C HIS A 109 22.36 12.27 -9.33
N ARG A 110 22.53 11.61 -8.17
CA ARG A 110 23.59 11.95 -7.21
C ARG A 110 24.98 11.47 -7.66
N ASN A 111 25.05 10.42 -8.48
CA ASN A 111 26.31 9.84 -8.96
C ASN A 111 26.79 10.38 -10.33
N ARG A 112 26.04 11.27 -11.00
CA ARG A 112 26.47 11.87 -12.28
C ARG A 112 27.34 13.12 -12.16
N ARG A 113 27.72 13.55 -10.95
CA ARG A 113 28.65 14.69 -10.73
C ARG A 113 30.12 14.29 -10.60
N ALA A 114 30.54 13.12 -11.06
CA ALA A 114 31.94 12.72 -11.05
C ALA A 114 32.38 12.23 -12.44
N ARG A 115 32.80 13.18 -13.28
CA ARG A 115 33.76 13.10 -14.41
C ARG A 115 33.37 14.09 -15.50
N ARG A 116 33.73 15.36 -15.30
CA ARG A 116 34.07 16.23 -16.43
C ARG A 116 35.52 15.87 -16.82
N PRO A 117 35.81 15.41 -18.04
CA PRO A 117 37.19 15.29 -18.49
C PRO A 117 37.79 16.70 -18.63
N ALA A 118 38.99 16.89 -18.12
CA ALA A 118 39.74 18.14 -18.23
C ALA A 118 40.15 18.36 -19.70
N PRO A 119 40.00 19.57 -20.27
CA PRO A 119 40.50 19.86 -21.60
C PRO A 119 42.03 19.98 -21.56
N SER A 120 42.73 19.09 -22.26
CA SER A 120 44.18 19.20 -22.52
C SER A 120 44.41 20.27 -23.58
N LEU A 121 44.88 21.44 -23.18
CA LEU A 121 45.47 22.44 -24.09
C LEU A 121 46.86 21.95 -24.51
N SER A 122 47.05 21.68 -25.80
CA SER A 122 48.37 21.48 -26.40
C SER A 122 48.87 22.84 -26.94
N PRO A 123 50.11 23.27 -26.65
CA PRO A 123 50.73 24.36 -27.40
C PRO A 123 51.47 23.81 -28.63
N ALA A 124 51.51 24.64 -29.67
CA ALA A 124 52.30 24.46 -30.89
C ALA A 124 53.80 24.68 -30.65
#